data_AF-A0A8C5VW49-F1
#
_entry.id   AF-A0A8C5VW49-F1
#
_cell.length_a   1.000
_cell.length_b   1.000
_cell.length_c   1.000
_cell.angle_alpha   90.00
_cell.angle_beta   90.00
_cell.angle_gamma   90.00
#
_symmetry.space_group_name_H-M   'P 1'
#
loop_
_entity.id
_entity.type
_entity.pdbx_description
1 polymer ?
#
loop_
_entity_poly.entity_id
_entity_poly.type
_entity_poly.pdbx_seq_one_letter_code
_entity_poly.pdbx_strand_id
1 'polypeptide(L)'
;MCVTYHNGTGYCKCPEGFLGEYCQHRDPCKKNRCQNGGTCVAQAMLGKATCRCAPGFTGEDCQYSTSHPCFVSQPCLNGGTCHMLSRDTYECTCQVGFTGNLCQWTDACLSHPCVNGSTCTTVANQFSCRCLAGFTGQKCETDVNECDILGQCQHGGTCLNLPGSYQCQCPQGFTGQHCDSVYVPCAPSPCVNGGTCRQTGDFTFECNCLPDTVRNKRNRALGKGQANLKWKRT
;
A
#
# COMPACT_ATOMS: atom_id res chain seq x y z
N MET A 1 56.00 12.09 14.52
CA MET A 1 56.97 13.21 14.59
C MET A 1 56.90 13.94 13.27
N CYS A 2 56.61 15.24 13.29
CA CYS A 2 56.53 16.07 12.09
C CYS A 2 57.74 16.99 12.03
N VAL A 3 58.36 17.08 10.86
CA VAL A 3 59.52 17.94 10.59
C VAL A 3 59.11 18.93 9.52
N THR A 4 59.40 20.22 9.74
CA THR A 4 59.13 21.30 8.79
C THR A 4 60.43 21.82 8.19
N TYR A 5 60.42 22.14 6.91
CA TYR A 5 61.55 22.68 6.15
C TYR A 5 61.38 24.20 5.94
N HIS A 6 62.49 24.90 5.71
CA HIS A 6 62.50 26.36 5.54
C HIS A 6 61.72 26.87 4.31
N ASN A 7 61.45 26.00 3.33
CA ASN A 7 60.62 26.30 2.16
C ASN A 7 59.11 26.17 2.43
N GLY A 8 58.71 25.92 3.68
CA GLY A 8 57.31 25.78 4.09
C GLY A 8 56.71 24.39 3.89
N THR A 9 57.45 23.41 3.35
CA THR A 9 56.98 22.02 3.27
C THR A 9 57.28 21.27 4.57
N GLY A 10 56.56 20.18 4.84
CA GLY A 10 56.78 19.36 6.02
C GLY A 10 56.49 17.88 5.76
N TYR A 11 57.11 17.02 6.54
CA TYR A 11 56.87 15.58 6.52
C TYR A 11 56.56 15.07 7.93
N CYS A 12 55.48 14.31 8.05
CA CYS A 12 55.12 13.62 9.29
C CYS A 12 55.38 12.12 9.20
N LYS A 13 56.19 11.60 10.12
CA LYS A 13 56.25 10.17 10.43
C LYS A 13 55.13 9.83 11.41
N CYS A 14 54.15 9.07 10.94
CA CYS A 14 52.96 8.76 11.73
C CYS A 14 53.18 7.64 12.77
N PRO A 15 52.55 7.77 13.95
CA PRO A 15 52.49 6.69 14.94
C PRO A 15 51.60 5.54 14.44
N GLU A 16 51.72 4.38 15.07
CA GLU A 16 51.08 3.15 14.62
C GLU A 16 49.54 3.28 14.56
N GLY A 17 48.97 3.04 13.38
CA GLY A 17 47.53 3.14 13.13
C GLY A 17 47.04 4.54 12.76
N PHE A 18 47.93 5.45 12.36
CA PHE A 18 47.60 6.76 11.79
C PHE A 18 48.24 6.95 10.42
N LEU A 19 47.51 7.62 9.53
CA LEU A 19 47.87 7.86 8.13
C LEU A 19 47.56 9.31 7.73
N GLY A 20 48.05 9.71 6.57
CA GLY A 20 47.89 11.04 5.99
C GLY A 20 49.12 11.91 6.13
N GLU A 21 49.16 13.00 5.37
CA GLU A 21 50.28 13.96 5.34
C GLU A 21 50.63 14.52 6.73
N TYR A 22 49.63 14.68 7.60
CA TYR A 22 49.75 15.19 8.96
C TYR A 22 49.31 14.16 10.03
N CYS A 23 49.22 12.88 9.66
CA CYS A 23 48.76 11.80 10.54
C CYS A 23 47.33 12.02 11.09
N GLN A 24 46.50 12.73 10.34
CA GLN A 24 45.15 13.12 10.72
C GLN A 24 44.12 12.00 10.58
N HIS A 25 44.42 10.96 9.79
CA HIS A 25 43.51 9.85 9.55
C HIS A 25 43.87 8.64 10.42
N ARG A 26 42.86 7.98 10.99
CA ARG A 26 43.07 6.64 11.57
C ARG A 26 43.23 5.64 10.44
N ASP A 27 44.15 4.69 10.59
CA ASP A 27 44.36 3.63 9.62
C ASP A 27 43.10 2.75 9.51
N PRO A 28 42.36 2.81 8.39
CA PRO A 28 41.14 2.03 8.21
C PRO A 28 41.41 0.53 8.04
N CYS A 29 42.66 0.12 7.80
CA CYS A 29 43.06 -1.28 7.67
C CYS A 29 43.58 -1.90 8.97
N LYS A 30 43.65 -1.13 10.07
CA LYS A 30 44.13 -1.65 11.38
C LYS A 30 43.29 -2.83 11.90
N LYS A 31 41.99 -2.85 11.58
CA LYS A 31 41.14 -4.05 11.67
C LYS A 31 40.79 -4.43 10.24
N ASN A 32 41.27 -5.59 9.78
CA ASN A 32 41.00 -6.02 8.40
C ASN A 32 39.48 -6.14 8.19
N ARG A 33 38.90 -5.20 7.45
CA ARG A 33 37.47 -5.17 7.10
C ARG A 33 37.12 -6.07 5.93
N CYS A 34 38.11 -6.47 5.14
CA CYS A 34 37.92 -7.30 3.97
C CYS A 34 37.63 -8.75 4.39
N GLN A 35 36.55 -9.30 3.87
CA GLN A 35 36.08 -10.65 4.11
C GLN A 35 36.78 -11.64 3.17
N ASN A 36 36.59 -12.94 3.44
CA ASN A 36 36.99 -14.04 2.54
C ASN A 36 38.45 -14.00 2.07
N GLY A 37 39.37 -13.65 2.97
CA GLY A 37 40.80 -13.57 2.64
C GLY A 37 41.20 -12.35 1.81
N GLY A 38 40.33 -11.34 1.71
CA GLY A 38 40.66 -10.06 1.08
C GLY A 38 41.77 -9.31 1.83
N THR A 39 42.62 -8.61 1.07
CA THR A 39 43.70 -7.77 1.60
C THR A 39 43.25 -6.31 1.62
N CYS A 40 43.24 -5.68 2.80
CA CYS A 40 42.92 -4.25 2.94
C CYS A 40 44.08 -3.38 2.45
N VAL A 41 43.77 -2.38 1.63
CA VAL A 41 44.71 -1.39 1.10
C VAL A 41 44.25 0.00 1.54
N ALA A 42 45.05 0.65 2.39
CA ALA A 42 44.74 1.99 2.88
C ALA A 42 45.19 3.06 1.89
N GLN A 43 44.27 3.92 1.48
CA GLN A 43 44.55 5.16 0.76
C GLN A 43 44.94 6.23 1.78
N ALA A 44 46.23 6.26 2.13
CA ALA A 44 46.76 7.02 3.26
C ALA A 44 46.36 8.51 3.28
N MET A 45 46.30 9.16 2.12
CA MET A 45 45.96 10.59 2.00
C MET A 45 44.46 10.90 2.13
N LEU A 46 43.59 9.91 1.90
CA LEU A 46 42.13 10.08 1.97
C LEU A 46 41.55 9.51 3.28
N GLY A 47 42.32 8.73 4.02
CA GLY A 47 41.84 8.00 5.19
C GLY A 47 40.80 6.92 4.84
N LYS A 48 40.76 6.47 3.58
CA LYS A 48 39.84 5.43 3.09
C LYS A 48 40.57 4.11 2.88
N ALA A 49 39.83 3.00 2.90
CA ALA A 49 40.34 1.68 2.57
C ALA A 49 39.63 1.15 1.33
N THR A 50 40.34 0.36 0.53
CA THR A 50 39.77 -0.51 -0.49
C THR A 50 40.21 -1.96 -0.23
N CYS A 51 39.42 -2.93 -0.66
CA CYS A 51 39.76 -4.34 -0.51
C CYS A 51 40.24 -4.93 -1.84
N ARG A 52 41.39 -5.60 -1.82
CA ARG A 52 41.83 -6.47 -2.91
C ARG A 52 41.36 -7.89 -2.62
N CYS A 53 40.37 -8.35 -3.38
CA CYS A 53 39.72 -9.64 -3.13
C CYS A 53 40.59 -10.83 -3.57
N ALA A 54 40.47 -11.93 -2.81
CA ALA A 54 41.02 -13.21 -3.20
C ALA A 54 40.28 -13.76 -4.45
N PRO A 55 40.90 -14.66 -5.23
CA PRO A 55 40.24 -15.29 -6.37
C PRO A 55 38.92 -15.92 -5.94
N GLY A 56 37.85 -15.67 -6.71
CA GLY A 56 36.53 -16.17 -6.40
C GLY A 56 35.66 -15.25 -5.55
N PHE A 57 36.13 -14.06 -5.17
CA PHE A 57 35.36 -13.10 -4.36
C PHE A 57 35.30 -11.70 -4.97
N THR A 58 34.23 -10.98 -4.66
CA THR A 58 33.94 -9.63 -5.16
C THR A 58 33.11 -8.83 -4.14
N GLY A 59 32.84 -7.57 -4.43
CA GLY A 59 32.20 -6.60 -3.54
C GLY A 59 33.21 -5.68 -2.84
N GLU A 60 32.71 -4.58 -2.27
CA GLU A 60 33.54 -3.55 -1.62
C GLU A 60 34.38 -4.10 -0.47
N ASP A 61 33.83 -5.05 0.27
CA ASP A 61 34.48 -5.75 1.38
C ASP A 61 34.82 -7.21 1.03
N CYS A 62 34.84 -7.58 -0.25
CA CYS A 62 35.04 -8.96 -0.71
C CYS A 62 34.05 -9.98 -0.11
N GLN A 63 32.85 -9.51 0.21
CA GLN A 63 31.83 -10.26 0.92
C GLN A 63 31.10 -11.29 0.04
N TYR A 64 31.11 -11.11 -1.28
CA TYR A 64 30.36 -11.95 -2.21
C TYR A 64 31.25 -12.94 -2.94
N SER A 65 30.77 -14.16 -3.15
CA SER A 65 31.41 -15.13 -4.04
C SER A 65 31.13 -14.78 -5.50
N THR A 66 32.11 -14.89 -6.38
CA THR A 66 31.88 -14.81 -7.83
C THR A 66 31.13 -16.02 -8.38
N SER A 67 30.93 -17.07 -7.58
CA SER A 67 30.03 -18.19 -7.89
C SER A 67 28.55 -17.85 -7.66
N HIS A 68 28.24 -16.67 -7.11
CA HIS A 68 26.86 -16.27 -6.82
C HIS A 68 26.01 -16.20 -8.11
N PRO A 69 24.72 -16.61 -8.08
CA PRO A 69 23.85 -16.60 -9.25
C PRO A 69 23.88 -15.31 -10.10
N CYS A 70 23.82 -14.12 -9.47
CA CYS A 70 23.92 -12.83 -10.17
C CYS A 70 25.12 -12.71 -11.13
N PHE A 71 26.26 -13.36 -10.87
CA PHE A 71 27.44 -13.29 -11.74
C PHE A 71 27.55 -14.45 -12.72
N VAL A 72 27.10 -15.64 -12.31
CA VAL A 72 27.25 -16.86 -13.12
C VAL A 72 26.09 -17.02 -14.09
N SER A 73 24.85 -16.98 -13.60
CA SER A 73 23.66 -17.22 -14.41
C SER A 73 23.04 -15.95 -14.97
N GLN A 74 23.36 -14.78 -14.39
CA GLN A 74 22.75 -13.49 -14.74
C GLN A 74 21.21 -13.62 -14.85
N PRO A 75 20.54 -13.98 -13.75
CA PRO A 75 19.20 -14.55 -13.78
C PRO A 75 18.10 -13.54 -14.14
N CYS A 76 18.36 -12.24 -13.98
CA CYS A 76 17.40 -11.19 -14.27
C CYS A 76 17.36 -10.91 -15.78
N LEU A 77 16.24 -11.24 -16.41
CA LEU A 77 16.01 -11.09 -17.85
C LEU A 77 15.63 -9.66 -18.22
N ASN A 78 15.58 -9.38 -19.53
CA ASN A 78 15.09 -8.13 -20.11
C ASN A 78 15.75 -6.86 -19.52
N GLY A 79 17.05 -6.94 -19.21
CA GLY A 79 17.81 -5.82 -18.65
C GLY A 79 17.51 -5.52 -17.18
N GLY A 80 16.90 -6.47 -16.46
CA GLY A 80 16.70 -6.36 -15.02
C GLY A 80 18.03 -6.31 -14.26
N THR A 81 18.04 -5.60 -13.13
CA THR A 81 19.23 -5.48 -12.27
C THR A 81 19.16 -6.52 -11.15
N CYS A 82 20.23 -7.30 -10.99
CA CYS A 82 20.32 -8.34 -9.95
C CYS A 82 20.86 -7.75 -8.64
N HIS A 83 20.07 -7.84 -7.58
CA HIS A 83 20.46 -7.45 -6.23
C HIS A 83 20.77 -8.69 -5.40
N MET A 84 21.97 -8.74 -4.83
CA MET A 84 22.39 -9.83 -3.95
C MET A 84 21.80 -9.63 -2.55
N LEU A 85 21.06 -10.62 -2.06
CA LEU A 85 20.48 -10.60 -0.71
C LEU A 85 21.31 -11.43 0.28
N SER A 86 21.85 -12.57 -0.15
CA SER A 86 22.71 -13.42 0.69
C SER A 86 23.78 -14.15 -0.14
N ARG A 87 24.28 -15.31 0.30
CA ARG A 87 25.28 -16.11 -0.43
C ARG A 87 24.76 -16.76 -1.70
N ASP A 88 23.47 -17.12 -1.72
CA ASP A 88 22.83 -17.82 -2.84
C ASP A 88 21.47 -17.23 -3.21
N THR A 89 21.01 -16.18 -2.51
CA THR A 89 19.71 -15.55 -2.77
C THR A 89 19.87 -14.17 -3.39
N TYR A 90 18.95 -13.86 -4.30
CA TYR A 90 18.91 -12.60 -5.03
C TYR A 90 17.47 -12.15 -5.24
N GLU A 91 17.35 -10.89 -5.62
CA GLU A 91 16.12 -10.28 -6.11
C GLU A 91 16.42 -9.50 -7.39
N CYS A 92 15.50 -9.53 -8.34
CA CYS A 92 15.61 -8.77 -9.58
C CYS A 92 14.76 -7.51 -9.50
N THR A 93 15.34 -6.35 -9.81
CA THR A 93 14.57 -5.15 -10.12
C THR A 93 14.37 -5.06 -11.63
N CYS A 94 13.11 -5.03 -12.05
CA CYS A 94 12.76 -5.04 -13.46
C CYS A 94 12.75 -3.65 -14.07
N GLN A 95 13.14 -3.58 -15.35
CA GLN A 95 12.96 -2.38 -16.15
C GLN A 95 11.47 -2.11 -16.37
N VAL A 96 11.13 -0.86 -16.70
CA VAL A 96 9.76 -0.47 -17.03
C VAL A 96 9.21 -1.34 -18.15
N GLY A 97 8.03 -1.91 -17.93
CA GLY A 97 7.36 -2.81 -18.88
C GLY A 97 7.70 -4.29 -18.74
N PHE A 98 8.48 -4.67 -17.73
CA PHE A 98 8.71 -6.07 -17.37
C PHE A 98 8.35 -6.36 -15.92
N THR A 99 7.99 -7.61 -15.65
CA THR A 99 7.55 -8.10 -14.34
C THR A 99 7.87 -9.58 -14.17
N GLY A 100 7.56 -10.12 -12.99
CA GLY A 100 7.95 -11.45 -12.55
C GLY A 100 9.27 -11.44 -11.76
N ASN A 101 9.54 -12.54 -11.06
CA ASN A 101 10.69 -12.67 -10.17
C ASN A 101 12.05 -12.64 -10.90
N LEU A 102 12.06 -12.96 -12.19
CA LEU A 102 13.24 -12.92 -13.06
C LEU A 102 13.08 -11.86 -14.15
N CYS A 103 12.11 -10.95 -14.04
CA CYS A 103 11.76 -9.98 -15.09
C CYS A 103 11.46 -10.63 -16.44
N GLN A 104 10.95 -11.86 -16.40
CA GLN A 104 10.76 -12.72 -17.57
C GLN A 104 9.49 -12.37 -18.36
N TRP A 105 8.55 -11.64 -17.75
CA TRP A 105 7.26 -11.34 -18.37
C TRP A 105 7.18 -9.89 -18.82
N THR A 106 6.62 -9.66 -20.00
CA THR A 106 6.19 -8.33 -20.43
C THR A 106 4.97 -7.94 -19.61
N ASP A 107 4.96 -6.72 -19.07
CA ASP A 107 3.87 -6.25 -18.23
C ASP A 107 2.62 -5.93 -19.06
N ALA A 108 1.69 -6.89 -19.08
CA ALA A 108 0.42 -6.77 -19.78
C ALA A 108 -0.50 -5.71 -19.15
N CYS A 109 -0.26 -5.31 -17.90
CA CYS A 109 -1.05 -4.32 -17.18
C CYS A 109 -0.77 -2.87 -17.61
N LEU A 110 0.32 -2.61 -18.35
CA LEU A 110 0.62 -1.27 -18.88
C LEU A 110 -0.48 -0.71 -19.79
N SER A 111 -1.25 -1.58 -20.43
CA SER A 111 -2.39 -1.19 -21.26
C SER A 111 -3.65 -0.81 -20.46
N HIS A 112 -3.58 -0.87 -19.12
CA HIS A 112 -4.70 -0.70 -18.21
C HIS A 112 -5.95 -1.51 -18.62
N PRO A 113 -5.84 -2.84 -18.75
CA PRO A 113 -6.92 -3.67 -19.29
C PRO A 113 -8.10 -3.82 -18.33
N CYS A 114 -7.88 -3.66 -17.02
CA CYS A 114 -8.90 -3.85 -15.98
C CYS A 114 -9.67 -2.54 -15.71
N VAL A 115 -10.99 -2.61 -15.60
CA VAL A 115 -11.87 -1.43 -15.41
C VAL A 115 -12.56 -1.44 -14.04
N ASN A 116 -13.39 -0.44 -13.76
CA ASN A 116 -14.18 -0.33 -12.51
C ASN A 116 -13.32 -0.38 -11.22
N GLY A 117 -12.12 0.21 -11.25
CA GLY A 117 -11.23 0.29 -10.08
C GLY A 117 -10.61 -1.03 -9.64
N SER A 118 -10.64 -2.05 -10.50
CA SER A 118 -10.08 -3.38 -10.21
C SER A 118 -8.54 -3.41 -10.25
N THR A 119 -7.95 -4.40 -9.58
CA THR A 119 -6.49 -4.58 -9.53
C THR A 119 -6.01 -5.42 -10.69
N CYS A 120 -5.02 -4.93 -11.44
CA CYS A 120 -4.36 -5.69 -12.50
C CYS A 120 -3.08 -6.38 -11.99
N THR A 121 -2.87 -7.63 -12.40
CA THR A 121 -1.61 -8.36 -12.23
C THR A 121 -1.21 -9.03 -13.53
N THR A 122 0.08 -9.14 -13.80
CA THR A 122 0.59 -9.87 -14.95
C THR A 122 1.04 -11.26 -14.51
N VAL A 123 0.53 -12.30 -15.18
CA VAL A 123 0.88 -13.70 -14.96
C VAL A 123 1.20 -14.32 -16.32
N ALA A 124 2.42 -14.84 -16.51
CA ALA A 124 2.83 -15.52 -17.74
C ALA A 124 2.55 -14.72 -19.04
N ASN A 125 2.92 -13.43 -19.07
CA ASN A 125 2.66 -12.49 -20.16
C ASN A 125 1.18 -12.15 -20.42
N GLN A 126 0.27 -12.55 -19.55
CA GLN A 126 -1.15 -12.23 -19.64
C GLN A 126 -1.57 -11.35 -18.47
N PHE A 127 -2.56 -10.48 -18.69
CA PHE A 127 -3.18 -9.74 -17.61
C PHE A 127 -4.19 -10.62 -16.88
N SER A 128 -4.31 -10.42 -15.58
CA SER A 128 -5.34 -11.00 -14.73
C SER A 128 -5.91 -9.88 -13.86
N CYS A 129 -7.22 -9.65 -14.00
CA CYS A 129 -7.94 -8.63 -13.26
C CYS A 129 -8.60 -9.24 -12.02
N ARG A 130 -8.33 -8.67 -10.85
CA ARG A 130 -9.07 -8.99 -9.63
C ARG A 130 -10.19 -7.97 -9.46
N CYS A 131 -11.40 -8.39 -9.79
CA CYS A 131 -12.58 -7.55 -9.72
C CYS A 131 -12.95 -7.18 -8.28
N LEU A 132 -13.45 -5.96 -8.10
CA LEU A 132 -14.13 -5.56 -6.88
C LEU A 132 -15.47 -6.30 -6.76
N ALA A 133 -16.00 -6.39 -5.54
CA ALA A 133 -17.35 -6.91 -5.33
C ALA A 133 -18.37 -6.12 -6.17
N GLY A 134 -19.34 -6.81 -6.77
CA GLY A 134 -20.32 -6.22 -7.69
C GLY A 134 -19.87 -6.18 -9.16
N PHE A 135 -18.65 -6.60 -9.50
CA PHE A 135 -18.18 -6.68 -10.89
C PHE A 135 -17.64 -8.06 -11.25
N THR A 136 -17.75 -8.43 -12.52
CA THR A 136 -17.29 -9.69 -13.11
C THR A 136 -16.82 -9.49 -14.55
N GLY A 137 -16.36 -10.56 -15.20
CA GLY A 137 -15.74 -10.53 -16.53
C GLY A 137 -14.22 -10.54 -16.48
N GLN A 138 -13.58 -10.75 -17.64
CA GLN A 138 -12.12 -10.85 -17.72
C GLN A 138 -11.43 -9.53 -17.38
N LYS A 139 -12.09 -8.41 -17.68
CA LYS A 139 -11.61 -7.04 -17.44
C LYS A 139 -12.39 -6.36 -16.32
N CYS A 140 -13.27 -7.08 -15.62
CA CYS A 140 -14.19 -6.53 -14.61
C CYS A 140 -15.17 -5.50 -15.18
N GLU A 141 -15.53 -5.68 -16.45
CA GLU A 141 -16.37 -4.79 -17.25
C GLU A 141 -17.87 -5.01 -17.02
N THR A 142 -18.23 -6.18 -16.50
CA THR A 142 -19.63 -6.59 -16.35
C THR A 142 -20.08 -6.32 -14.93
N ASP A 143 -21.16 -5.57 -14.81
CA ASP A 143 -21.88 -5.37 -13.56
C ASP A 143 -22.57 -6.68 -13.13
N VAL A 144 -22.44 -7.06 -11.86
CA VAL A 144 -23.16 -8.20 -11.29
C VAL A 144 -24.56 -7.72 -10.94
N ASN A 145 -25.57 -8.36 -11.52
CA ASN A 145 -26.94 -8.07 -11.14
C ASN A 145 -27.33 -8.83 -9.86
N GLU A 146 -27.22 -8.19 -8.70
CA GLU A 146 -27.58 -8.86 -7.44
C GLU A 146 -29.09 -9.13 -7.32
N CYS A 147 -29.93 -8.52 -8.15
CA CYS A 147 -31.37 -8.79 -8.16
C CYS A 147 -31.74 -10.14 -8.79
N ASP A 148 -30.81 -10.81 -9.47
CA ASP A 148 -31.00 -12.18 -9.96
C ASP A 148 -30.87 -13.21 -8.82
N ILE A 149 -30.38 -12.79 -7.65
CA ILE A 149 -30.29 -13.62 -6.45
C ILE A 149 -31.67 -13.67 -5.78
N LEU A 150 -32.25 -14.87 -5.71
CA LEU A 150 -33.53 -15.08 -5.05
C LEU A 150 -33.45 -14.68 -3.56
N GLY A 151 -34.42 -13.88 -3.12
CA GLY A 151 -34.51 -13.43 -1.73
C GLY A 151 -33.55 -12.30 -1.35
N GLN A 152 -32.87 -11.68 -2.32
CA GLN A 152 -31.97 -10.56 -2.07
C GLN A 152 -32.65 -9.40 -1.32
N CYS A 153 -33.91 -9.13 -1.65
CA CYS A 153 -34.79 -8.23 -0.90
C CYS A 153 -35.91 -9.05 -0.24
N GLN A 154 -36.00 -8.97 1.08
CA GLN A 154 -36.96 -9.70 1.89
C GLN A 154 -38.31 -8.96 2.01
N HIS A 155 -39.31 -9.65 2.55
CA HIS A 155 -40.64 -9.13 2.87
C HIS A 155 -41.37 -8.42 1.71
N GLY A 156 -41.09 -8.82 0.46
CA GLY A 156 -41.70 -8.23 -0.73
C GLY A 156 -41.04 -6.91 -1.19
N GLY A 157 -39.81 -6.64 -0.74
CA GLY A 157 -39.03 -5.51 -1.24
C GLY A 157 -38.71 -5.63 -2.74
N THR A 158 -38.72 -4.49 -3.43
CA THR A 158 -38.36 -4.42 -4.85
C THR A 158 -36.87 -4.20 -4.99
N CYS A 159 -36.17 -5.11 -5.67
CA CYS A 159 -34.74 -4.98 -5.92
C CYS A 159 -34.46 -4.05 -7.10
N LEU A 160 -33.47 -3.18 -6.94
CA LEU A 160 -32.92 -2.33 -8.00
C LEU A 160 -31.42 -2.61 -8.14
N ASN A 161 -31.01 -3.03 -9.32
CA ASN A 161 -29.61 -3.22 -9.65
C ASN A 161 -28.93 -1.87 -9.90
N LEU A 162 -27.71 -1.70 -9.40
CA LEU A 162 -26.90 -0.49 -9.56
C LEU A 162 -25.47 -0.88 -9.98
N PRO A 163 -24.71 0.01 -10.64
CA PRO A 163 -23.32 -0.29 -10.95
C PRO A 163 -22.49 -0.61 -9.69
N GLY A 164 -22.03 -1.86 -9.59
CA GLY A 164 -21.23 -2.40 -8.49
C GLY A 164 -21.98 -2.67 -7.19
N SER A 165 -23.31 -2.57 -7.17
CA SER A 165 -24.13 -2.80 -5.96
C SER A 165 -25.62 -2.94 -6.28
N TYR A 166 -26.45 -3.00 -5.26
CA TYR A 166 -27.91 -3.00 -5.42
C TYR A 166 -28.57 -2.21 -4.30
N GLN A 167 -29.84 -1.91 -4.50
CA GLN A 167 -30.69 -1.29 -3.50
C GLN A 167 -32.03 -2.00 -3.42
N CYS A 168 -32.44 -2.37 -2.19
CA CYS A 168 -33.79 -2.83 -1.93
C CYS A 168 -34.70 -1.64 -1.57
N GLN A 169 -35.80 -1.50 -2.31
CA GLN A 169 -36.90 -0.62 -1.93
C GLN A 169 -37.83 -1.38 -0.98
N CYS A 170 -37.75 -1.02 0.31
CA CYS A 170 -38.51 -1.72 1.34
C CYS A 170 -39.97 -1.28 1.37
N PRO A 171 -40.91 -2.24 1.54
CA PRO A 171 -42.30 -1.92 1.80
C PRO A 171 -42.45 -1.19 3.14
N GLN A 172 -43.59 -0.54 3.32
CA GLN A 172 -43.90 0.14 4.57
C GLN A 172 -43.82 -0.84 5.75
N GLY A 173 -43.09 -0.45 6.80
CA GLY A 173 -42.88 -1.28 7.98
C GLY A 173 -41.61 -2.12 7.96
N PHE A 174 -40.80 -2.06 6.90
CA PHE A 174 -39.50 -2.75 6.81
C PHE A 174 -38.37 -1.76 6.50
N THR A 175 -37.16 -2.13 6.91
CA THR A 175 -35.92 -1.36 6.74
C THR A 175 -34.71 -2.31 6.67
N GLY A 176 -33.51 -1.76 6.51
CA GLY A 176 -32.28 -2.52 6.30
C GLY A 176 -31.93 -2.63 4.81
N GLN A 177 -30.68 -3.01 4.52
CA GLN A 177 -30.18 -3.16 3.15
C GLN A 177 -30.97 -4.20 2.35
N HIS A 178 -31.47 -5.23 3.04
CA HIS A 178 -32.24 -6.33 2.46
C HIS A 178 -33.72 -6.31 2.85
N CYS A 179 -34.22 -5.24 3.47
CA CYS A 179 -35.58 -5.17 4.02
C CYS A 179 -35.89 -6.29 5.04
N ASP A 180 -34.87 -6.75 5.75
CA ASP A 180 -34.87 -7.84 6.71
C ASP A 180 -35.24 -7.38 8.12
N SER A 181 -35.19 -6.08 8.38
CA SER A 181 -35.51 -5.49 9.68
C SER A 181 -36.91 -4.87 9.70
N VAL A 182 -37.63 -5.04 10.80
CA VAL A 182 -38.92 -4.34 11.02
C VAL A 182 -38.65 -2.89 11.42
N TYR A 183 -39.36 -1.95 10.81
CA TYR A 183 -39.26 -0.54 11.14
C TYR A 183 -39.91 -0.24 12.50
N VAL A 184 -39.15 0.38 13.40
CA VAL A 184 -39.62 0.83 14.71
C VAL A 184 -39.48 2.37 14.79
N PRO A 185 -40.56 3.15 14.89
CA PRO A 185 -40.52 4.61 14.70
C PRO A 185 -39.60 5.40 15.65
N CYS A 186 -39.29 4.87 16.83
CA CYS A 186 -38.43 5.51 17.83
C CYS A 186 -37.18 4.70 18.19
N ALA A 187 -36.80 3.69 17.40
CA ALA A 187 -35.62 2.87 17.64
C ALA A 187 -34.84 2.59 16.34
N PRO A 188 -33.71 3.29 16.09
CA PRO A 188 -33.16 4.40 16.89
C PRO A 188 -34.02 5.67 16.79
N SER A 189 -33.88 6.60 17.75
CA SER A 189 -34.63 7.86 17.75
C SER A 189 -34.33 8.66 16.48
N PRO A 190 -35.33 8.95 15.62
CA PRO A 190 -35.15 9.81 14.45
C PRO A 190 -35.06 11.29 14.83
N CYS A 191 -35.30 11.63 16.09
CA CYS A 191 -35.29 13.00 16.57
C CYS A 191 -33.86 13.50 16.76
N VAL A 192 -33.51 14.57 16.04
CA VAL A 192 -32.21 15.23 16.13
C VAL A 192 -32.15 16.18 17.34
N ASN A 193 -30.95 16.65 17.69
CA ASN A 193 -30.70 17.65 18.73
C ASN A 193 -31.23 17.27 20.14
N GLY A 194 -31.22 15.98 20.46
CA GLY A 194 -31.68 15.50 21.77
C GLY A 194 -33.21 15.57 21.97
N GLY A 195 -33.99 15.70 20.88
CA GLY A 195 -35.45 15.64 20.95
C GLY A 195 -35.94 14.27 21.44
N THR A 196 -37.02 14.27 22.22
CA THR A 196 -37.68 13.05 22.70
C THR A 196 -38.64 12.52 21.63
N CYS A 197 -38.44 11.28 21.22
CA CYS A 197 -39.33 10.60 20.27
C CYS A 197 -40.56 10.03 20.96
N ARG A 198 -41.73 10.21 20.35
CA ARG A 198 -42.98 9.56 20.73
C ARG A 198 -43.58 8.87 19.51
N GLN A 199 -43.81 7.57 19.58
CA GLN A 199 -44.54 6.83 18.55
C GLN A 199 -46.00 7.26 18.56
N THR A 200 -46.56 7.58 17.39
CA THR A 200 -47.95 8.05 17.22
C THR A 200 -48.83 7.08 16.41
N GLY A 201 -48.24 6.02 15.86
CA GLY A 201 -48.93 4.94 15.15
C GLY A 201 -47.94 3.87 14.71
N ASP A 202 -48.39 2.85 13.97
CA ASP A 202 -47.57 1.68 13.59
C ASP A 202 -46.26 2.07 12.91
N PHE A 203 -46.31 3.10 12.05
CA PHE A 203 -45.16 3.59 11.29
C PHE A 203 -44.96 5.11 11.38
N THR A 204 -45.53 5.76 12.41
CA THR A 204 -45.47 7.22 12.58
C THR A 204 -44.91 7.60 13.94
N PHE A 205 -44.20 8.72 13.97
CA PHE A 205 -43.63 9.30 15.18
C PHE A 205 -43.76 10.82 15.20
N GLU A 206 -43.56 11.36 16.39
CA GLU A 206 -43.48 12.79 16.68
C GLU A 206 -42.25 13.08 17.55
N CYS A 207 -41.56 14.18 17.25
CA CYS A 207 -40.40 14.63 18.00
C CYS A 207 -40.74 15.85 18.85
N ASN A 208 -40.50 15.75 20.16
CA ASN A 208 -40.72 16.83 21.11
C ASN A 208 -39.38 17.39 21.59
N CYS A 209 -39.29 18.72 21.72
CA CYS A 209 -38.10 19.37 22.27
C CYS A 209 -38.07 19.27 23.81
N LEU A 210 -36.87 19.22 24.39
CA LEU A 210 -36.68 19.30 25.85
C LEU A 210 -37.11 20.68 26.38
N PRO A 211 -37.64 20.78 27.62
CA PRO A 211 -38.22 22.02 28.16
C PRO A 211 -37.30 23.22 28.38
N ASP A 212 -36.00 23.17 28.05
CA ASP A 212 -35.03 24.21 28.46
C ASP A 212 -34.47 25.08 27.32
N THR A 213 -35.08 25.08 26.14
CA THR A 213 -34.77 26.08 25.09
C THR A 213 -36.00 26.84 24.61
N VAL A 214 -36.92 27.18 25.53
CA VAL A 214 -37.97 28.16 25.27
C VAL A 214 -37.37 29.57 25.22
N ARG A 215 -36.63 29.88 24.15
CA ARG A 215 -36.68 31.22 23.56
C ARG A 215 -37.34 31.12 22.20
N ASN A 216 -38.52 31.72 22.20
CA ASN A 216 -39.35 32.13 21.07
C ASN A 216 -40.30 31.10 20.47
N LYS A 217 -41.58 31.37 20.76
CA LYS A 217 -42.75 30.87 20.06
C LYS A 217 -42.57 31.10 18.55
N ARG A 218 -43.06 30.12 17.77
CA ARG A 218 -43.02 29.98 16.30
C ARG A 218 -41.73 29.35 15.77
N ASN A 219 -41.60 28.03 15.91
CA ASN A 219 -41.14 27.21 14.80
C ASN A 219 -41.63 25.78 15.00
N ARG A 220 -42.36 25.29 14.00
CA ARG A 220 -42.73 23.88 13.85
C ARG A 220 -41.46 23.05 14.04
N ALA A 221 -41.45 22.13 15.00
CA ALA A 221 -40.55 21.00 14.94
C ALA A 221 -40.88 20.27 13.62
N LEU A 222 -40.07 20.47 12.58
CA LEU A 222 -40.09 19.63 11.39
C LEU A 222 -39.80 18.20 11.87
N GLY A 223 -40.66 17.20 11.71
CA GLY A 223 -41.99 17.15 11.14
C GLY A 223 -42.62 15.79 11.48
N LYS A 224 -43.93 15.64 11.27
CA LYS A 224 -44.56 14.32 11.27
C LYS A 224 -43.89 13.47 10.19
N GLY A 225 -43.23 12.37 10.59
CA GLY A 225 -42.59 11.43 9.68
C GLY A 225 -43.50 10.22 9.42
N GLN A 226 -43.61 9.82 8.16
CA GLN A 226 -44.11 8.50 7.76
C GLN A 226 -42.92 7.72 7.16
N ALA A 227 -42.94 6.39 7.27
CA ALA A 227 -41.90 5.48 6.79
C ALA A 227 -41.56 5.55 5.27
N ASN A 228 -42.05 6.54 4.52
CA ASN A 228 -41.57 6.81 3.17
C ASN A 228 -40.23 7.56 3.23
N LEU A 229 -39.15 6.79 3.30
CA LEU A 229 -37.79 7.26 3.05
C LEU A 229 -37.66 7.74 1.59
N LYS A 230 -38.05 9.00 1.33
CA LYS A 230 -37.63 9.71 0.12
C LYS A 230 -36.15 10.05 0.26
N TRP A 231 -35.30 9.25 -0.38
CA TRP A 231 -33.89 9.55 -0.52
C TRP A 231 -33.71 10.72 -1.50
N LYS A 232 -33.18 11.85 -1.01
CA LYS A 232 -32.63 12.90 -1.87
C LYS A 232 -31.38 12.35 -2.54
N ARG A 233 -31.32 12.43 -3.87
CA ARG A 233 -30.07 12.33 -4.64
C ARG A 233 -29.21 13.54 -4.28
N THR A 234 -28.02 13.29 -3.76
CA THR A 234 -26.87 14.21 -3.83
C THR A 234 -25.89 13.66 -4.84
#